data_AF-A0A2V7TGP9-F1
#
_entry.id   AF-A0A2V7TGP9-F1
#
_cell.length_a   1.000
_cell.length_b   1.000
_cell.length_c   1.000
_cell.angle_alpha   90.00
_cell.angle_beta   90.00
_cell.angle_gamma   90.00
#
_symmetry.space_group_name_H-M   'P 1'
#
loop_
_entity.id
_entity.type
_entity.pdbx_description
1 polymer ?
#
loop_
_entity_poly.entity_id
_entity_poly.type
_entity_poly.pdbx_seq_one_letter_code
_entity_poly.pdbx_strand_id
1 'polypeptide(L)'
;MVTAEELAARREHVAGAADLQALMAHLGERAAPLLARMPPVPAAKALLSTDGGVCPDDGSALAFDPWSADAHRCPRCGRTFGGERHDRYWARYQHLWLAERAAHLATLAALRDDAVAAGRAVDILRAYTRSYWGYPNRDNVLGPSRLFFSTYLESIWIANYLAAATLLRACGKLAKVAADAVSGLAEEAANLIGEFDEGFSNRQTWNNAALAAIAVWFEDEDLAKRAIEGPTGLLEHLLRGYGRDGMWYEGENYHLFALRGLLTGALWARQAGVDVFTEPKLAQRVEAALLAPTRSALPDFTFPARKDSRFGVSLAQPAYLELWEIGLAVLGKREGGNGKRDLQSWLGALYKSEPPLPELFESYLHDAPIPRVAVPVSRRSLSWWSLLFMSPELPTDPPPPAWSPVSVLLDAQGLALLRTGNRYVSLECGQYGGGHGHPDRLHLTLHADGTHWLADPGTGSYVSRDLLWYRSTLAHNAPRIDRASQEPGDAVCEAFDTQGEWAWVRGRYGEVSRTVVSGPAYVLDAVELGSRGEHTVELPWH
;
A
#
# COMPACT_ATOMS: atom_id res chain seq x y z
N MET A 1 6.83 17.93 -3.89
CA MET A 1 5.79 17.82 -2.85
C MET A 1 4.96 19.10 -2.73
N VAL A 2 5.45 20.21 -2.15
CA VAL A 2 4.73 21.51 -2.10
C VAL A 2 5.69 22.71 -2.08
N THR A 3 5.38 23.79 -2.80
CA THR A 3 6.06 25.09 -2.75
C THR A 3 5.44 26.04 -1.71
N ALA A 4 6.09 27.18 -1.42
CA ALA A 4 5.53 28.20 -0.53
C ALA A 4 4.20 28.79 -1.06
N GLU A 5 4.07 28.92 -2.38
CA GLU A 5 2.85 29.37 -3.05
C GLU A 5 1.74 28.31 -2.94
N GLU A 6 2.05 27.04 -3.22
CA GLU A 6 1.10 25.94 -3.07
C GLU A 6 0.61 25.81 -1.61
N LEU A 7 1.48 26.03 -0.62
CA LEU A 7 1.08 26.07 0.79
C LEU A 7 0.18 27.26 1.12
N ALA A 8 0.41 28.43 0.54
CA ALA A 8 -0.45 29.59 0.71
C ALA A 8 -1.86 29.31 0.18
N ALA A 9 -1.97 28.81 -1.06
CA ALA A 9 -3.25 28.40 -1.64
C ALA A 9 -3.90 27.27 -0.82
N ARG A 10 -3.11 26.33 -0.30
CA ARG A 10 -3.65 25.24 0.52
C ARG A 10 -4.25 25.73 1.84
N ARG A 11 -3.68 26.76 2.47
CA ARG A 11 -4.28 27.39 3.67
C ARG A 11 -5.67 27.94 3.40
N GLU A 12 -5.89 28.56 2.24
CA GLU A 12 -7.21 29.06 1.83
C GLU A 12 -8.20 27.91 1.63
N HIS A 13 -7.79 26.84 0.95
CA HIS A 13 -8.62 25.64 0.79
C HIS A 13 -9.00 25.01 2.14
N VAL A 14 -8.06 24.90 3.08
CA VAL A 14 -8.33 24.36 4.42
C VAL A 14 -9.26 25.27 5.19
N ALA A 15 -9.08 26.59 5.11
CA ALA A 15 -9.97 27.55 5.74
C ALA A 15 -11.39 27.52 5.16
N GLY A 16 -11.55 27.18 3.88
CA GLY A 16 -12.83 27.19 3.18
C GLY A 16 -13.67 25.91 3.28
N ALA A 17 -13.19 24.83 3.91
CA ALA A 17 -13.85 23.53 3.85
C ALA A 17 -13.91 22.78 5.18
N ALA A 18 -15.12 22.36 5.58
CA ALA A 18 -15.38 21.78 6.90
C ALA A 18 -14.57 20.49 7.14
N ASP A 19 -14.48 19.61 6.14
CA ASP A 19 -13.72 18.36 6.24
C ASP A 19 -12.23 18.59 6.49
N LEU A 20 -11.65 19.60 5.81
CA LEU A 20 -10.23 19.92 5.94
C LEU A 20 -9.93 20.59 7.30
N GLN A 21 -10.83 21.45 7.78
CA GLN A 21 -10.73 22.00 9.14
C GLN A 21 -10.83 20.91 10.20
N ALA A 22 -11.76 19.96 10.05
CA ALA A 22 -11.93 18.84 10.97
C ALA A 22 -10.69 17.93 10.98
N LEU A 23 -10.12 17.63 9.80
CA LEU A 23 -8.88 16.89 9.69
C LEU A 23 -7.70 17.64 10.34
N MET A 24 -7.58 18.95 10.10
CA MET A 24 -6.54 19.77 10.71
C MET A 24 -6.65 19.83 12.24
N ALA A 25 -7.87 19.89 12.77
CA ALA A 25 -8.12 19.82 14.21
C ALA A 25 -7.72 18.46 14.79
N HIS A 26 -8.13 17.37 14.14
CA HIS A 26 -7.76 16.00 14.52
C HIS A 26 -6.23 15.80 14.56
N LEU A 27 -5.53 16.29 13.53
CA LEU A 27 -4.07 16.25 13.49
C LEU A 27 -3.44 17.03 14.66
N GLY A 28 -4.01 18.20 15.01
CA GLY A 28 -3.61 18.95 16.19
C GLY A 28 -3.77 18.18 17.51
N GLU A 29 -4.89 17.47 17.68
CA GLU A 29 -5.13 16.61 18.85
C GLU A 29 -4.12 15.47 18.91
N ARG A 30 -3.88 14.79 17.78
CA ARG A 30 -2.88 13.71 17.69
C ARG A 30 -1.46 14.19 17.91
N ALA A 31 -1.16 15.45 17.62
CA ALA A 31 0.15 16.03 17.85
C ALA A 31 0.41 16.33 19.35
N ALA A 32 -0.63 16.49 20.18
CA ALA A 32 -0.47 16.92 21.56
C ALA A 32 0.55 16.10 22.38
N PRO A 33 0.57 14.75 22.35
CA PRO A 33 1.59 13.97 23.05
C PRO A 33 3.02 14.21 22.53
N LEU A 34 3.18 14.46 21.23
CA LEU A 34 4.46 14.77 20.58
C LEU A 34 4.96 16.14 21.00
N LEU A 35 4.06 17.12 21.13
CA LEU A 35 4.43 18.46 21.57
C LEU A 35 4.85 18.44 23.04
N ALA A 36 4.16 17.67 23.88
CA ALA A 36 4.45 17.54 25.29
C ALA A 36 5.81 16.88 25.59
N ARG A 37 6.19 15.83 24.82
CA ARG A 37 7.45 15.12 25.05
C ARG A 37 8.04 14.53 23.76
N MET A 38 9.37 14.44 23.73
CA MET A 38 10.08 13.79 22.62
C MET A 38 9.84 12.28 22.68
N PRO A 39 9.41 11.64 21.58
CA PRO A 39 9.34 10.18 21.53
C PRO A 39 10.75 9.56 21.53
N PRO A 40 10.89 8.31 22.00
CA PRO A 40 12.16 7.61 21.99
C PRO A 40 12.71 7.46 20.57
N VAL A 41 13.97 7.80 20.37
CA VAL A 41 14.70 7.55 19.12
C VAL A 41 15.40 6.21 19.27
N PRO A 42 15.22 5.24 18.35
CA PRO A 42 15.81 3.92 18.52
C PRO A 42 17.33 3.99 18.64
N ALA A 43 17.87 3.30 19.64
CA ALA A 43 19.33 3.25 19.86
C ALA A 43 20.05 2.27 18.94
N ALA A 44 19.31 1.34 18.33
CA ALA A 44 19.84 0.29 17.47
C ALA A 44 19.07 0.21 16.16
N LYS A 45 19.77 -0.28 15.13
CA LYS A 45 19.22 -0.58 13.81
C LYS A 45 18.13 -1.65 13.91
N ALA A 46 17.07 -1.52 13.13
CA ALA A 46 16.01 -2.52 13.08
C ALA A 46 16.49 -3.87 12.54
N LEU A 47 15.91 -4.97 13.02
CA LEU A 47 16.30 -6.34 12.67
C LEU A 47 15.09 -7.16 12.23
N LEU A 48 15.23 -7.85 11.10
CA LEU A 48 14.31 -8.93 10.75
C LEU A 48 14.77 -10.21 11.45
N SER A 49 13.91 -10.78 12.28
CA SER A 49 14.15 -12.04 12.97
C SER A 49 12.86 -12.87 13.01
N THR A 50 12.99 -14.15 13.32
CA THR A 50 11.86 -15.10 13.36
C THR A 50 10.95 -14.91 14.57
N ASP A 51 11.50 -14.38 15.67
CA ASP A 51 10.89 -14.30 17.01
C ASP A 51 10.74 -12.86 17.51
N GLY A 52 11.49 -11.90 16.97
CA GLY A 52 11.32 -10.48 17.27
C GLY A 52 9.91 -10.00 16.93
N GLY A 53 9.29 -9.25 17.84
CA GLY A 53 7.92 -8.76 17.65
C GLY A 53 6.82 -9.82 17.71
N VAL A 54 7.12 -11.07 18.08
CA VAL A 54 6.14 -12.16 18.18
C VAL A 54 6.02 -12.59 19.64
N CYS A 55 4.80 -12.86 20.10
CA CYS A 55 4.53 -13.40 21.43
C CYS A 55 5.05 -14.84 21.53
N PRO A 56 6.00 -15.15 22.43
CA PRO A 56 6.51 -16.51 22.61
C PRO A 56 5.45 -17.52 23.06
N ASP A 57 4.36 -17.06 23.68
CA ASP A 57 3.34 -17.93 24.27
C ASP A 57 2.23 -18.31 23.27
N ASP A 58 1.89 -17.42 22.33
CA ASP A 58 0.70 -17.60 21.47
C ASP A 58 0.92 -17.25 19.99
N GLY A 59 2.13 -16.84 19.60
CA GLY A 59 2.50 -16.53 18.22
C GLY A 59 1.92 -15.22 17.66
N SER A 60 1.16 -14.45 18.44
CA SER A 60 0.57 -13.19 17.97
C SER A 60 1.64 -12.10 17.82
N ALA A 61 1.46 -11.18 16.87
CA ALA A 61 2.29 -9.99 16.79
C ALA A 61 2.15 -9.13 18.06
N LEU A 62 3.26 -8.64 18.60
CA LEU A 62 3.29 -7.72 19.72
C LEU A 62 2.84 -6.32 19.27
N ALA A 63 2.11 -5.62 20.15
CA ALA A 63 1.59 -4.30 19.82
C ALA A 63 2.72 -3.28 19.68
N PHE A 64 2.67 -2.47 18.63
CA PHE A 64 3.56 -1.32 18.49
C PHE A 64 3.04 -0.13 19.33
N ASP A 65 3.79 0.21 20.39
CA ASP A 65 3.60 1.43 21.17
C ASP A 65 4.80 2.36 20.96
N PRO A 66 4.63 3.52 20.30
CA PRO A 66 5.75 4.42 20.01
C PRO A 66 6.38 5.06 21.26
N TRP A 67 5.79 4.86 22.44
CA TRP A 67 6.27 5.40 23.71
C TRP A 67 6.95 4.37 24.61
N SER A 68 7.02 3.10 24.19
CA SER A 68 7.57 1.99 24.96
C SER A 68 8.59 1.23 24.11
N ALA A 69 9.88 1.48 24.33
CA ALA A 69 10.96 0.95 23.50
C ALA A 69 11.39 -0.48 23.86
N ASP A 70 11.14 -0.91 25.11
CA ASP A 70 11.67 -2.13 25.72
C ASP A 70 10.59 -3.01 26.39
N ALA A 71 9.34 -2.56 26.39
CA ALA A 71 8.19 -3.27 26.96
C ALA A 71 7.08 -3.46 25.92
N HIS A 72 7.08 -4.64 25.28
CA HIS A 72 6.24 -4.99 24.14
C HIS A 72 5.08 -5.88 24.58
N ARG A 73 3.87 -5.34 24.61
CA ARG A 73 2.69 -6.05 25.11
C ARG A 73 2.04 -6.91 24.01
N CYS A 74 1.79 -8.18 24.29
CA CYS A 74 0.93 -9.01 23.45
C CYS A 74 -0.54 -8.56 23.58
N PRO A 75 -1.26 -8.29 22.47
CA PRO A 75 -2.67 -7.92 22.52
C PRO A 75 -3.57 -9.08 22.98
N ARG A 76 -3.17 -10.34 22.72
CA ARG A 76 -3.96 -11.55 22.99
C ARG A 76 -3.81 -12.05 24.44
N CYS A 77 -2.63 -12.48 24.87
CA CYS A 77 -2.42 -12.99 26.22
C CYS A 77 -2.21 -11.89 27.29
N GLY A 78 -1.93 -10.66 26.86
CA GLY A 78 -1.77 -9.52 27.76
C GLY A 78 -0.41 -9.38 28.45
N ARG A 79 0.49 -10.35 28.29
CA ARG A 79 1.85 -10.31 28.83
C ARG A 79 2.73 -9.30 28.08
N THR A 80 3.78 -8.85 28.75
CA THR A 80 4.78 -7.92 28.22
C THR A 80 6.11 -8.64 28.07
N PHE A 81 6.74 -8.48 26.92
CA PHE A 81 8.03 -9.07 26.58
C PHE A 81 9.04 -7.96 26.31
N GLY A 82 10.32 -8.26 26.52
CA GLY A 82 11.43 -7.36 26.24
C GLY A 82 12.64 -8.15 25.75
N GLY A 83 13.66 -7.45 25.27
CA GLY A 83 14.91 -8.05 24.81
C GLY A 83 15.25 -7.68 23.38
N GLU A 84 16.53 -7.79 23.04
CA GLU A 84 17.13 -7.16 21.85
C GLU A 84 16.34 -7.40 20.56
N ARG A 85 15.85 -8.62 20.32
CA ARG A 85 15.10 -8.95 19.10
C ARG A 85 13.73 -8.28 19.04
N HIS A 86 13.02 -8.17 20.17
CA HIS A 86 11.75 -7.44 20.22
C HIS A 86 12.00 -5.93 20.11
N ASP A 87 13.04 -5.41 20.77
CA ASP A 87 13.39 -3.99 20.74
C ASP A 87 13.81 -3.54 19.32
N ARG A 88 14.60 -4.37 18.61
CA ARG A 88 15.00 -4.11 17.22
C ARG A 88 13.86 -4.36 16.21
N TYR A 89 12.87 -5.19 16.54
CA TYR A 89 11.63 -5.28 15.75
C TYR A 89 10.80 -4.01 15.91
N TRP A 90 10.64 -3.52 17.14
CA TRP A 90 9.96 -2.26 17.45
C TRP A 90 10.65 -1.07 16.77
N ALA A 91 11.99 -1.05 16.74
CA ALA A 91 12.78 -0.01 16.10
C ALA A 91 12.41 0.22 14.62
N ARG A 92 12.00 -0.84 13.89
CA ARG A 92 11.49 -0.71 12.51
C ARG A 92 10.33 0.28 12.45
N TYR A 93 9.28 0.02 13.22
CA TYR A 93 8.10 0.87 13.20
C TYR A 93 8.38 2.23 13.82
N GLN A 94 9.22 2.31 14.85
CA GLN A 94 9.56 3.57 15.47
C GLN A 94 10.30 4.52 14.51
N HIS A 95 11.24 4.01 13.72
CA HIS A 95 11.96 4.85 12.78
C HIS A 95 11.02 5.49 11.75
N LEU A 96 10.18 4.66 11.14
CA LEU A 96 9.15 5.08 10.16
C LEU A 96 8.15 6.06 10.79
N TRP A 97 7.64 5.74 11.99
CA TRP A 97 6.67 6.56 12.70
C TRP A 97 7.25 7.93 13.04
N LEU A 98 8.50 8.01 13.52
CA LEU A 98 9.17 9.28 13.82
C LEU A 98 9.29 10.17 12.57
N ALA A 99 9.69 9.62 11.43
CA ALA A 99 9.77 10.38 10.18
C ALA A 99 8.39 10.88 9.74
N GLU A 100 7.36 10.05 9.84
CA GLU A 100 5.97 10.45 9.54
C GLU A 100 5.45 11.50 10.55
N ARG A 101 5.86 11.44 11.82
CA ARG A 101 5.56 12.48 12.83
C ARG A 101 6.26 13.80 12.52
N ALA A 102 7.49 13.78 12.01
CA ALA A 102 8.15 14.99 11.54
C ALA A 102 7.35 15.64 10.40
N ALA A 103 6.88 14.86 9.41
CA ALA A 103 6.09 15.36 8.29
C ALA A 103 4.73 15.92 8.74
N HIS A 104 4.06 15.20 9.65
CA HIS A 104 2.82 15.65 10.28
C HIS A 104 3.00 16.99 11.01
N LEU A 105 3.99 17.10 11.91
CA LEU A 105 4.24 18.34 12.66
C LEU A 105 4.65 19.50 11.74
N ALA A 106 5.45 19.21 10.70
CA ALA A 106 5.81 20.20 9.69
C ALA A 106 4.60 20.69 8.87
N THR A 107 3.63 19.82 8.61
CA THR A 107 2.37 20.20 7.95
C THR A 107 1.54 21.13 8.84
N LEU A 108 1.42 20.83 10.14
CA LEU A 108 0.76 21.73 11.10
C LEU A 108 1.47 23.08 11.19
N ALA A 109 2.81 23.08 11.26
CA ALA A 109 3.60 24.30 11.24
C ALA A 109 3.35 25.13 9.95
N ALA A 110 3.31 24.48 8.79
CA ALA A 110 3.11 25.15 7.51
C ALA A 110 1.70 25.71 7.34
N LEU A 111 0.67 25.01 7.82
CA LEU A 111 -0.74 25.41 7.58
C LEU A 111 -1.34 26.27 8.71
N ARG A 112 -0.85 26.16 9.95
CA ARG A 112 -1.35 26.92 11.12
C ARG A 112 -0.36 27.94 11.68
N ASP A 113 0.85 28.05 11.11
CA ASP A 113 1.98 28.80 11.68
C ASP A 113 2.31 28.36 13.13
N ASP A 114 2.16 27.06 13.42
CA ASP A 114 2.43 26.48 14.73
C ASP A 114 3.95 26.36 14.98
N ALA A 115 4.50 27.34 15.70
CA ALA A 115 5.92 27.39 16.03
C ALA A 115 6.39 26.25 16.95
N VAL A 116 5.51 25.71 17.82
CA VAL A 116 5.86 24.61 18.73
C VAL A 116 5.95 23.30 17.93
N ALA A 117 5.01 23.07 17.02
CA ALA A 117 5.07 21.96 16.08
C ALA A 117 6.31 22.05 15.19
N ALA A 118 6.66 23.24 14.69
CA ALA A 118 7.88 23.45 13.92
C ALA A 118 9.14 23.06 14.72
N GLY A 119 9.24 23.53 15.97
CA GLY A 119 10.34 23.20 16.87
C GLY A 119 10.47 21.69 17.09
N ARG A 120 9.36 21.01 17.38
CA ARG A 120 9.37 19.54 17.59
C ARG A 120 9.74 18.78 16.31
N ALA A 121 9.28 19.21 15.15
CA ALA A 121 9.66 18.61 13.87
C ALA A 121 11.17 18.73 13.63
N VAL A 122 11.75 19.91 13.88
CA VAL A 122 13.21 20.14 13.80
C VAL A 122 13.98 19.28 14.79
N ASP A 123 13.46 19.07 16.01
CA ASP A 123 14.09 18.18 16.99
C ASP A 123 14.15 16.73 16.52
N ILE A 124 13.09 16.24 15.85
CA ILE A 124 13.08 14.90 15.23
C ILE A 124 14.11 14.83 14.10
N LEU A 125 14.15 15.81 13.21
CA LEU A 125 15.15 15.83 12.13
C LEU A 125 16.58 15.84 12.70
N ARG A 126 16.84 16.68 13.70
CA ARG A 126 18.14 16.79 14.37
C ARG A 126 18.53 15.52 15.13
N ALA A 127 17.56 14.76 15.65
CA ALA A 127 17.86 13.49 16.28
C ALA A 127 18.55 12.53 15.29
N TYR A 128 18.02 12.44 14.07
CA TYR A 128 18.61 11.60 13.03
C TYR A 128 19.94 12.14 12.50
N THR A 129 20.08 13.45 12.25
CA THR A 129 21.38 13.97 11.79
C THR A 129 22.51 13.73 12.79
N ARG A 130 22.20 13.54 14.08
CA ARG A 130 23.18 13.14 15.11
C ARG A 130 23.45 11.63 15.15
N SER A 131 22.43 10.79 14.99
CA SER A 131 22.56 9.34 15.21
C SER A 131 22.77 8.52 13.94
N TYR A 132 22.43 9.05 12.76
CA TYR A 132 22.36 8.30 11.49
C TYR A 132 23.65 7.54 11.17
N TRP A 133 24.80 8.20 11.34
CA TRP A 133 26.11 7.63 11.09
C TRP A 133 26.52 6.52 12.07
N GLY A 134 25.88 6.49 13.25
CA GLY A 134 26.11 5.46 14.26
C GLY A 134 25.40 4.14 13.98
N TYR A 135 24.35 4.13 13.13
CA TYR A 135 23.71 2.88 12.73
C TYR A 135 24.56 2.17 11.67
N PRO A 136 24.86 0.86 11.84
CA PRO A 136 25.76 0.15 10.97
C PRO A 136 25.05 -0.31 9.68
N ASN A 137 25.74 -0.22 8.54
CA ASN A 137 25.29 -0.85 7.28
C ASN A 137 25.59 -2.37 7.30
N ARG A 138 24.90 -3.12 8.16
CA ARG A 138 24.97 -4.60 8.29
C ARG A 138 23.60 -5.17 8.68
N ASP A 139 23.46 -6.49 8.76
CA ASP A 139 22.17 -7.17 9.01
C ASP A 139 21.11 -6.85 7.94
N ASN A 140 21.60 -6.71 6.69
CA ASN A 140 20.79 -6.40 5.53
C ASN A 140 20.24 -7.68 4.89
N VAL A 141 18.93 -7.71 4.66
CA VAL A 141 18.22 -8.81 3.99
C VAL A 141 17.93 -8.45 2.54
N LEU A 142 17.56 -7.20 2.27
CA LEU A 142 17.19 -6.70 0.94
C LEU A 142 17.84 -5.33 0.73
N GLY A 143 19.10 -5.36 0.27
CA GLY A 143 19.90 -4.17 -0.07
C GLY A 143 20.54 -3.44 1.12
N PRO A 144 21.47 -2.51 0.86
CA PRO A 144 22.14 -1.72 1.87
C PRO A 144 21.18 -0.74 2.55
N SER A 145 21.34 -0.56 3.86
CA SER A 145 20.52 0.33 4.68
C SER A 145 21.21 0.58 6.01
N ARG A 146 20.97 1.74 6.64
CA ARG A 146 21.50 2.05 7.97
C ARG A 146 20.47 1.82 9.06
N LEU A 147 19.22 2.21 8.83
CA LEU A 147 18.17 2.15 9.85
C LEU A 147 17.44 0.80 9.88
N PHE A 148 17.45 0.06 8.77
CA PHE A 148 16.60 -1.11 8.56
C PHE A 148 17.34 -2.29 7.93
N PHE A 149 16.73 -3.46 8.00
CA PHE A 149 17.21 -4.65 7.28
C PHE A 149 16.91 -4.60 5.77
N SER A 150 16.29 -3.54 5.25
CA SER A 150 15.95 -3.42 3.83
C SER A 150 15.94 -1.98 3.32
N THR A 151 16.46 -1.78 2.10
CA THR A 151 16.56 -0.47 1.43
C THR A 151 15.21 0.22 1.23
N TYR A 152 14.12 -0.50 0.90
CA TYR A 152 12.83 0.18 0.70
C TYR A 152 12.28 0.83 1.98
N LEU A 153 12.62 0.30 3.16
CA LEU A 153 12.25 0.91 4.44
C LEU A 153 13.05 2.21 4.67
N GLU A 154 14.33 2.23 4.26
CA GLU A 154 15.14 3.44 4.19
C GLU A 154 14.48 4.48 3.27
N SER A 155 13.97 4.03 2.12
CA SER A 155 13.26 4.85 1.14
C SER A 155 11.94 5.44 1.68
N ILE A 156 11.10 4.64 2.35
CA ILE A 156 9.88 5.16 3.01
C ILE A 156 10.24 6.19 4.10
N TRP A 157 11.27 5.90 4.89
CA TRP A 157 11.72 6.78 5.96
C TRP A 157 12.22 8.13 5.40
N ILE A 158 13.15 8.11 4.43
CA ILE A 158 13.75 9.34 3.89
C ILE A 158 12.70 10.18 3.13
N ALA A 159 11.71 9.54 2.49
CA ALA A 159 10.62 10.26 1.83
C ALA A 159 9.81 11.12 2.83
N ASN A 160 9.47 10.59 4.00
CA ASN A 160 8.80 11.34 5.07
C ASN A 160 9.74 12.36 5.73
N TYR A 161 11.01 12.00 5.93
CA TYR A 161 12.02 12.89 6.50
C TYR A 161 12.23 14.15 5.64
N LEU A 162 12.36 13.98 4.32
CA LEU A 162 12.48 15.08 3.37
C LEU A 162 11.16 15.83 3.17
N ALA A 163 10.01 15.16 3.24
CA ALA A 163 8.72 15.84 3.28
C ALA A 163 8.68 16.90 4.40
N ALA A 164 9.09 16.50 5.61
CA ALA A 164 9.15 17.39 6.76
C ALA A 164 10.13 18.55 6.54
N ALA A 165 11.34 18.25 6.07
CA ALA A 165 12.37 19.26 5.83
C ALA A 165 11.94 20.27 4.75
N THR A 166 11.34 19.81 3.66
CA THR A 166 10.83 20.66 2.59
C THR A 166 9.67 21.54 3.06
N LEU A 167 8.72 20.99 3.83
CA LEU A 167 7.63 21.78 4.42
C LEU A 167 8.16 22.89 5.34
N LEU A 168 9.11 22.56 6.24
CA LEU A 168 9.73 23.52 7.14
C LEU A 168 10.55 24.58 6.38
N ARG A 169 11.24 24.19 5.30
CA ARG A 169 11.95 25.12 4.42
C ARG A 169 10.98 26.07 3.73
N ALA A 170 9.89 25.54 3.17
CA ALA A 170 8.89 26.31 2.44
C ALA A 170 8.12 27.32 3.32
N CYS A 171 7.90 27.00 4.61
CA CYS A 171 7.31 27.94 5.57
C CYS A 171 8.34 28.77 6.36
N GLY A 172 9.63 28.71 6.01
CA GLY A 172 10.69 29.52 6.61
C GLY A 172 11.08 29.14 8.04
N LYS A 173 10.74 27.93 8.50
CA LYS A 173 11.03 27.43 9.86
C LYS A 173 12.24 26.49 9.92
N LEU A 174 12.88 26.19 8.79
CA LEU A 174 14.14 25.42 8.74
C LEU A 174 15.35 26.35 8.64
N ALA A 175 16.13 26.45 9.72
CA ALA A 175 17.38 27.20 9.72
C ALA A 175 18.43 26.57 8.80
N LYS A 176 19.30 27.39 8.20
CA LYS A 176 20.35 26.94 7.25
C LYS A 176 21.20 25.79 7.79
N VAL A 177 21.69 25.88 9.02
CA VAL A 177 22.52 24.82 9.65
C VAL A 177 21.76 23.48 9.74
N ALA A 178 20.46 23.51 10.01
CA ALA A 178 19.65 22.30 10.03
C ALA A 178 19.42 21.76 8.60
N ALA A 179 19.24 22.64 7.62
CA ALA A 179 19.14 22.25 6.21
C ALA A 179 20.43 21.59 5.70
N ASP A 180 21.61 22.15 6.05
CA ASP A 180 22.91 21.59 5.66
C ASP A 180 23.11 20.18 6.27
N ALA A 181 22.70 19.97 7.52
CA ALA A 181 22.75 18.67 8.18
C ALA A 181 21.77 17.65 7.56
N VAL A 182 20.58 18.10 7.13
CA VAL A 182 19.63 17.28 6.36
C VAL A 182 20.25 16.88 5.02
N SER A 183 20.93 17.80 4.33
CA SER A 183 21.61 17.50 3.06
C SER A 183 22.66 16.41 3.20
N GLY A 184 23.58 16.51 4.17
CA GLY A 184 24.61 15.47 4.35
C GLY A 184 24.04 14.07 4.65
N LEU A 185 22.89 14.01 5.33
CA LEU A 185 22.18 12.74 5.55
C LEU A 185 21.50 12.24 4.27
N ALA A 186 20.86 13.13 3.51
CA ALA A 186 20.16 12.79 2.27
C ALA A 186 21.10 12.29 1.17
N GLU A 187 22.32 12.83 1.12
CA GLU A 187 23.38 12.37 0.22
C GLU A 187 23.78 10.91 0.49
N GLU A 188 24.01 10.54 1.76
CA GLU A 188 24.29 9.14 2.14
C GLU A 188 23.09 8.23 1.85
N ALA A 189 21.86 8.69 2.10
CA ALA A 189 20.67 7.93 1.76
C ALA A 189 20.55 7.70 0.23
N ALA A 190 20.88 8.70 -0.60
CA ALA A 190 20.91 8.55 -2.05
C ALA A 190 21.95 7.52 -2.51
N ASN A 191 23.13 7.51 -1.90
CA ASN A 191 24.16 6.51 -2.21
C ASN A 191 23.66 5.09 -1.88
N LEU A 192 23.16 4.87 -0.67
CA LEU A 192 22.64 3.57 -0.24
C LEU A 192 21.50 3.09 -1.15
N ILE A 193 20.51 3.94 -1.41
CA ILE A 193 19.35 3.57 -2.23
C ILE A 193 19.76 3.36 -3.70
N GLY A 194 20.64 4.21 -4.22
CA GLY A 194 21.12 4.14 -5.61
C GLY A 194 22.00 2.92 -5.91
N GLU A 195 22.66 2.34 -4.90
CA GLU A 195 23.44 1.10 -5.03
C GLU A 195 22.56 -0.16 -5.20
N PHE A 196 21.25 -0.06 -4.97
CA PHE A 196 20.34 -1.21 -4.95
C PHE A 196 19.08 -0.98 -5.77
N ASP A 197 19.26 -0.94 -7.10
CA ASP A 197 18.17 -1.05 -8.05
C ASP A 197 17.62 -2.49 -8.07
N GLU A 198 16.39 -2.67 -7.58
CA GLU A 198 15.71 -3.97 -7.55
C GLU A 198 15.05 -4.36 -8.88
N GLY A 199 15.19 -3.54 -9.93
CA GLY A 199 14.50 -3.73 -11.19
C GLY A 199 12.99 -3.49 -11.06
N PHE A 200 12.18 -4.32 -11.72
CA PHE A 200 10.73 -4.26 -11.54
C PHE A 200 10.34 -4.97 -10.24
N SER A 201 9.99 -4.17 -9.24
CA SER A 201 9.40 -4.63 -7.99
C SER A 201 8.55 -3.52 -7.36
N ASN A 202 7.57 -3.91 -6.55
CA ASN A 202 6.78 -2.98 -5.76
C ASN A 202 7.66 -2.08 -4.87
N ARG A 203 8.78 -2.60 -4.37
CA ARG A 203 9.76 -1.88 -3.54
C ARG A 203 10.53 -0.82 -4.31
N GLN A 204 10.87 -1.08 -5.57
CA GLN A 204 11.57 -0.10 -6.41
C GLN A 204 10.74 1.18 -6.62
N THR A 205 9.40 1.12 -6.55
CA THR A 205 8.56 2.33 -6.57
C THR A 205 8.88 3.28 -5.40
N TRP A 206 9.23 2.75 -4.22
CA TRP A 206 9.65 3.53 -3.06
C TRP A 206 11.07 4.04 -3.19
N ASN A 207 12.00 3.21 -3.70
CA ASN A 207 13.37 3.64 -3.99
C ASN A 207 13.37 4.83 -4.96
N ASN A 208 12.61 4.75 -6.04
CA ASN A 208 12.45 5.85 -6.99
C ASN A 208 11.78 7.07 -6.37
N ALA A 209 10.76 6.90 -5.53
CA ALA A 209 10.13 8.02 -4.83
C ALA A 209 11.09 8.75 -3.90
N ALA A 210 11.94 8.01 -3.18
CA ALA A 210 12.99 8.55 -2.33
C ALA A 210 14.07 9.28 -3.14
N LEU A 211 14.58 8.66 -4.21
CA LEU A 211 15.57 9.29 -5.09
C LEU A 211 15.02 10.53 -5.79
N ALA A 212 13.75 10.54 -6.21
CA ALA A 212 13.09 11.73 -6.74
C ALA A 212 12.95 12.84 -5.70
N ALA A 213 12.62 12.50 -4.44
CA ALA A 213 12.58 13.47 -3.34
C ALA A 213 13.97 14.09 -3.06
N ILE A 214 15.02 13.26 -3.07
CA ILE A 214 16.40 13.69 -2.88
C ILE A 214 16.87 14.55 -4.06
N ALA A 215 16.57 14.15 -5.29
CA ALA A 215 16.89 14.92 -6.49
C ALA A 215 16.30 16.33 -6.44
N VAL A 216 15.02 16.45 -6.06
CA VAL A 216 14.36 17.76 -5.90
C VAL A 216 14.99 18.57 -4.75
N TRP A 217 15.41 17.92 -3.66
CA TRP A 217 16.06 18.60 -2.54
C TRP A 217 17.40 19.26 -2.93
N PHE A 218 18.15 18.60 -3.80
CA PHE A 218 19.46 19.04 -4.30
C PHE A 218 19.41 19.79 -5.63
N GLU A 219 18.24 19.90 -6.26
CA GLU A 219 18.10 20.38 -7.64
C GLU A 219 18.97 19.58 -8.63
N ASP A 220 19.08 18.25 -8.41
CA ASP A 220 19.88 17.33 -9.21
C ASP A 220 19.04 16.74 -10.37
N GLU A 221 19.19 17.33 -11.55
CA GLU A 221 18.46 16.93 -12.77
C GLU A 221 18.81 15.51 -13.24
N ASP A 222 20.05 15.06 -13.08
CA ASP A 222 20.50 13.73 -13.52
C ASP A 222 19.94 12.63 -12.64
N LEU A 223 19.90 12.86 -11.33
CA LEU A 223 19.25 11.95 -10.39
C LEU A 223 17.73 11.93 -10.62
N ALA A 224 17.11 13.08 -10.84
CA ALA A 224 15.68 13.18 -11.14
C ALA A 224 15.32 12.37 -12.40
N LYS A 225 16.05 12.59 -13.50
CA LYS A 225 15.84 11.87 -14.76
C LYS A 225 15.96 10.37 -14.58
N ARG A 226 16.96 9.90 -13.83
CA ARG A 226 17.15 8.47 -13.55
C ARG A 226 16.01 7.87 -12.73
N ALA A 227 15.61 8.52 -11.65
CA ALA A 227 14.58 8.01 -10.75
C ALA A 227 13.17 8.06 -11.36
N ILE A 228 12.91 9.04 -12.23
CA ILE A 228 11.58 9.28 -12.82
C ILE A 228 11.43 8.57 -14.16
N GLU A 229 12.37 8.80 -15.09
CA GLU A 229 12.28 8.42 -16.50
C GLU A 229 13.23 7.27 -16.87
N GLY A 230 14.07 6.82 -15.94
CA GLY A 230 14.99 5.71 -16.15
C GLY A 230 14.27 4.38 -16.47
N PRO A 231 15.01 3.36 -16.93
CA PRO A 231 14.45 2.06 -17.33
C PRO A 231 13.77 1.28 -16.18
N THR A 232 14.07 1.66 -14.94
CA THR A 232 13.47 1.16 -13.71
C THR A 232 12.82 2.30 -12.93
N GLY A 233 12.58 3.46 -13.55
CA GLY A 233 12.05 4.66 -12.90
C GLY A 233 10.53 4.64 -12.67
N LEU A 234 9.99 5.71 -12.08
CA LEU A 234 8.57 5.86 -11.77
C LEU A 234 7.66 5.69 -13.00
N LEU A 235 7.99 6.33 -14.12
CA LEU A 235 7.15 6.27 -15.33
C LEU A 235 7.07 4.86 -15.88
N GLU A 236 8.19 4.14 -15.86
CA GLU A 236 8.23 2.78 -16.38
C GLU A 236 7.48 1.80 -15.48
N HIS A 237 7.56 1.99 -14.15
CA HIS A 237 6.72 1.26 -13.20
C HIS A 237 5.22 1.52 -13.43
N LEU A 238 4.83 2.78 -13.69
CA LEU A 238 3.43 3.11 -14.03
C LEU A 238 2.98 2.44 -15.34
N LEU A 239 3.84 2.46 -16.36
CA LEU A 239 3.48 2.01 -17.72
C LEU A 239 3.51 0.50 -17.90
N ARG A 240 4.40 -0.21 -17.18
CA ARG A 240 4.61 -1.66 -17.34
C ARG A 240 4.26 -2.48 -16.12
N GLY A 241 4.41 -1.94 -14.92
CA GLY A 241 4.08 -2.64 -13.68
C GLY A 241 2.57 -2.75 -13.46
N TYR A 242 1.81 -1.75 -13.92
CA TYR A 242 0.36 -1.83 -14.01
C TYR A 242 -0.07 -2.26 -15.41
N GLY A 243 -0.79 -3.39 -15.47
CA GLY A 243 -1.35 -3.92 -16.71
C GLY A 243 -2.32 -2.94 -17.39
N ARG A 244 -2.81 -3.30 -18.59
CA ARG A 244 -3.82 -2.46 -19.29
C ARG A 244 -5.09 -2.25 -18.47
N ASP A 245 -5.44 -3.22 -17.62
CA ASP A 245 -6.58 -3.14 -16.71
C ASP A 245 -6.29 -2.37 -15.41
N GLY A 246 -5.06 -1.88 -15.25
CA GLY A 246 -4.63 -1.14 -14.07
C GLY A 246 -4.19 -2.00 -12.88
N MET A 247 -4.29 -3.34 -12.94
CA MET A 247 -3.81 -4.20 -11.85
C MET A 247 -2.27 -4.27 -11.82
N TRP A 248 -1.73 -4.35 -10.61
CA TRP A 248 -0.29 -4.55 -10.40
C TRP A 248 0.06 -6.03 -10.60
N TYR A 249 1.12 -6.33 -11.36
CA TYR A 249 1.44 -7.70 -11.77
C TYR A 249 1.72 -8.66 -10.61
N GLU A 250 2.24 -8.16 -9.47
CA GLU A 250 2.54 -8.98 -8.28
C GLU A 250 1.27 -9.35 -7.48
N GLY A 251 0.10 -8.81 -7.83
CA GLY A 251 -1.18 -9.09 -7.17
C GLY A 251 -1.72 -7.93 -6.32
N GLU A 252 -2.91 -8.16 -5.75
CA GLU A 252 -3.73 -7.18 -5.06
C GLU A 252 -3.06 -6.59 -3.81
N ASN A 253 -2.40 -7.42 -3.00
CA ASN A 253 -1.73 -7.00 -1.78
C ASN A 253 -0.64 -5.95 -2.04
N TYR A 254 0.14 -6.15 -3.11
CA TYR A 254 1.21 -5.24 -3.49
C TYR A 254 0.74 -4.07 -4.35
N HIS A 255 -0.48 -4.14 -4.90
CA HIS A 255 -1.02 -3.09 -5.75
C HIS A 255 -1.06 -1.74 -5.04
N LEU A 256 -1.74 -1.64 -3.89
CA LEU A 256 -1.85 -0.35 -3.17
C LEU A 256 -0.53 0.06 -2.51
N PHE A 257 0.33 -0.89 -2.17
CA PHE A 257 1.67 -0.60 -1.67
C PHE A 257 2.56 0.06 -2.74
N ALA A 258 2.61 -0.51 -3.94
CA ALA A 258 3.32 0.05 -5.09
C ALA A 258 2.70 1.39 -5.53
N LEU A 259 1.37 1.51 -5.46
CA LEU A 259 0.66 2.73 -5.87
C LEU A 259 0.95 3.88 -4.92
N ARG A 260 1.06 3.61 -3.63
CA ARG A 260 1.47 4.61 -2.64
C ARG A 260 2.89 5.14 -2.91
N GLY A 261 3.84 4.25 -3.18
CA GLY A 261 5.20 4.63 -3.57
C GLY A 261 5.19 5.50 -4.82
N LEU A 262 4.47 5.05 -5.86
CA LEU A 262 4.32 5.77 -7.12
C LEU A 262 3.69 7.18 -6.94
N LEU A 263 2.56 7.29 -6.24
CA LEU A 263 1.88 8.57 -6.02
C LEU A 263 2.73 9.53 -5.18
N THR A 264 3.46 9.01 -4.19
CA THR A 264 4.42 9.80 -3.41
C THR A 264 5.53 10.34 -4.32
N GLY A 265 6.12 9.48 -5.15
CA GLY A 265 7.16 9.87 -6.11
C GLY A 265 6.66 10.84 -7.18
N ALA A 266 5.44 10.67 -7.68
CA ALA A 266 4.82 11.53 -8.68
C ALA A 266 4.68 12.98 -8.22
N LEU A 267 4.38 13.21 -6.93
CA LEU A 267 4.33 14.56 -6.35
C LEU A 267 5.71 15.24 -6.26
N TRP A 268 6.80 14.46 -6.25
CA TRP A 268 8.17 14.96 -6.39
C TRP A 268 8.55 15.14 -7.86
N ALA A 269 8.20 14.19 -8.72
CA ALA A 269 8.41 14.28 -10.16
C ALA A 269 7.82 15.56 -10.75
N ARG A 270 6.63 15.98 -10.30
CA ARG A 270 6.02 17.26 -10.70
C ARG A 270 6.92 18.46 -10.42
N GLN A 271 7.62 18.47 -9.28
CA GLN A 271 8.55 19.55 -8.93
C GLN A 271 9.84 19.50 -9.76
N ALA A 272 10.21 18.32 -10.27
CA ALA A 272 11.28 18.15 -11.24
C ALA A 272 10.81 18.37 -12.70
N GLY A 273 9.59 18.90 -12.91
CA GLY A 273 9.06 19.24 -14.24
C GLY A 273 8.32 18.10 -14.96
N VAL A 274 8.14 16.93 -14.33
CA VAL A 274 7.42 15.78 -14.91
C VAL A 274 6.08 15.58 -14.21
N ASP A 275 5.00 16.04 -14.83
CA ASP A 275 3.65 15.93 -14.28
C ASP A 275 2.85 14.74 -14.86
N VAL A 276 2.82 13.64 -14.11
CA VAL A 276 2.12 12.41 -14.50
C VAL A 276 0.59 12.54 -14.49
N PHE A 277 0.04 13.57 -13.85
CA PHE A 277 -1.39 13.73 -13.67
C PHE A 277 -2.04 14.59 -14.76
N THR A 278 -1.26 15.44 -15.43
CA THR A 278 -1.73 16.29 -16.54
C THR A 278 -1.48 15.68 -17.91
N GLU A 279 -0.42 14.89 -18.09
CA GLU A 279 -0.19 14.16 -19.34
C GLU A 279 -1.32 13.12 -19.56
N PRO A 280 -2.05 13.13 -20.70
CA PRO A 280 -3.24 12.31 -20.87
C PRO A 280 -3.03 10.80 -20.69
N LYS A 281 -1.97 10.23 -21.28
CA LYS A 281 -1.67 8.79 -21.26
C LYS A 281 -1.22 8.33 -19.87
N LEU A 282 -0.38 9.09 -19.20
CA LEU A 282 0.08 8.77 -17.84
C LEU A 282 -1.06 8.86 -16.83
N ALA A 283 -1.85 9.92 -16.88
CA ALA A 283 -2.98 10.08 -15.98
C ALA A 283 -4.06 9.02 -16.19
N GLN A 284 -4.29 8.57 -17.44
CA GLN A 284 -5.17 7.43 -17.71
C GLN A 284 -4.66 6.14 -17.03
N ARG A 285 -3.33 5.95 -16.95
CA ARG A 285 -2.74 4.81 -16.24
C ARG A 285 -2.89 4.92 -14.73
N VAL A 286 -2.74 6.13 -14.18
CA VAL A 286 -3.01 6.38 -12.76
C VAL A 286 -4.48 6.12 -12.43
N GLU A 287 -5.40 6.61 -13.26
CA GLU A 287 -6.85 6.35 -13.10
C GLU A 287 -7.16 4.85 -13.17
N ALA A 288 -6.61 4.14 -14.16
CA ALA A 288 -6.77 2.69 -14.27
C ALA A 288 -6.25 1.97 -13.02
N ALA A 289 -5.07 2.35 -12.52
CA ALA A 289 -4.52 1.78 -11.30
C ALA A 289 -5.44 2.01 -10.09
N LEU A 290 -5.94 3.22 -9.89
CA LEU A 290 -6.87 3.53 -8.79
C LEU A 290 -8.20 2.75 -8.89
N LEU A 291 -8.70 2.51 -10.11
CA LEU A 291 -9.96 1.79 -10.35
C LEU A 291 -9.83 0.28 -10.27
N ALA A 292 -8.64 -0.29 -10.47
CA ALA A 292 -8.48 -1.73 -10.56
C ALA A 292 -8.93 -2.49 -9.29
N PRO A 293 -8.61 -2.04 -8.05
CA PRO A 293 -9.14 -2.64 -6.82
C PRO A 293 -10.66 -2.63 -6.74
N THR A 294 -11.32 -1.59 -7.28
CA THR A 294 -12.78 -1.45 -7.26
C THR A 294 -13.49 -2.52 -8.09
N ARG A 295 -12.78 -3.12 -9.06
CA ARG A 295 -13.30 -4.21 -9.89
C ARG A 295 -13.11 -5.55 -9.20
N SER A 296 -11.99 -5.69 -8.50
CA SER A 296 -11.56 -6.93 -7.86
C SER A 296 -12.07 -7.14 -6.44
N ALA A 297 -12.53 -6.09 -5.76
CA ALA A 297 -12.92 -6.16 -4.35
C ALA A 297 -13.98 -7.24 -4.08
N LEU A 298 -13.85 -7.91 -2.94
CA LEU A 298 -14.92 -8.78 -2.46
C LEU A 298 -16.14 -7.95 -2.02
N PRO A 299 -17.35 -8.54 -1.99
CA PRO A 299 -18.58 -7.83 -1.59
C PRO A 299 -18.55 -7.23 -0.18
N ASP A 300 -17.71 -7.77 0.71
CA ASP A 300 -17.45 -7.27 2.07
C ASP A 300 -16.38 -6.17 2.15
N PHE A 301 -15.94 -5.65 0.98
CA PHE A 301 -14.87 -4.67 0.85
C PHE A 301 -13.51 -5.14 1.37
N THR A 302 -13.25 -6.44 1.41
CA THR A 302 -11.89 -6.97 1.64
C THR A 302 -11.16 -7.25 0.32
N PHE A 303 -9.83 -7.35 0.40
CA PHE A 303 -9.04 -7.91 -0.69
C PHE A 303 -9.25 -9.42 -0.82
N PRO A 304 -9.43 -9.95 -2.04
CA PRO A 304 -9.21 -11.38 -2.26
C PRO A 304 -7.73 -11.68 -2.00
N ALA A 305 -7.45 -12.67 -1.15
CA ALA A 305 -6.11 -12.97 -0.67
C ALA A 305 -5.28 -13.80 -1.67
N ARG A 306 -5.23 -13.38 -2.93
CA ARG A 306 -4.49 -14.08 -3.99
C ARG A 306 -3.00 -13.84 -3.88
N LYS A 307 -2.21 -14.83 -4.34
CA LYS A 307 -0.74 -14.76 -4.31
C LYS A 307 -0.25 -14.47 -2.89
N ASP A 308 0.92 -13.83 -2.76
CA ASP A 308 1.34 -13.28 -1.49
C ASP A 308 0.44 -12.14 -1.01
N SER A 309 -0.54 -12.48 -0.17
CA SER A 309 -1.50 -11.54 0.38
C SER A 309 -1.89 -11.88 1.81
N ARG A 310 -2.21 -10.87 2.61
CA ARG A 310 -2.84 -11.11 3.92
C ARG A 310 -4.32 -11.42 3.72
N PHE A 311 -4.82 -12.39 4.48
CA PHE A 311 -6.24 -12.73 4.47
C PHE A 311 -7.09 -11.66 5.16
N GLY A 312 -8.25 -11.33 4.57
CA GLY A 312 -9.30 -10.53 5.20
C GLY A 312 -8.96 -9.04 5.42
N VAL A 313 -7.96 -8.51 4.72
CA VAL A 313 -7.61 -7.08 4.83
C VAL A 313 -8.71 -6.23 4.20
N SER A 314 -9.31 -5.34 5.00
CA SER A 314 -10.29 -4.38 4.51
C SER A 314 -9.67 -3.33 3.59
N LEU A 315 -10.37 -3.01 2.50
CA LEU A 315 -10.07 -1.87 1.62
C LEU A 315 -10.44 -0.53 2.25
N ALA A 316 -11.23 -0.52 3.33
CA ALA A 316 -11.61 0.69 4.08
C ALA A 316 -10.55 1.12 5.10
N GLN A 317 -9.37 0.49 5.13
CA GLN A 317 -8.25 0.95 5.96
C GLN A 317 -7.89 2.40 5.59
N PRO A 318 -7.61 3.28 6.58
CA PRO A 318 -7.21 4.67 6.32
C PRO A 318 -6.01 4.79 5.36
N ALA A 319 -5.08 3.85 5.44
CA ALA A 319 -3.92 3.74 4.55
C ALA A 319 -4.29 3.57 3.07
N TYR A 320 -5.47 3.03 2.76
CA TYR A 320 -5.92 2.85 1.38
C TYR A 320 -6.84 3.98 0.93
N LEU A 321 -7.74 4.42 1.81
CA LEU A 321 -8.63 5.57 1.58
C LEU A 321 -7.86 6.82 1.13
N GLU A 322 -6.73 7.09 1.77
CA GLU A 322 -5.86 8.21 1.42
C GLU A 322 -5.36 8.16 -0.04
N LEU A 323 -5.15 6.97 -0.62
CA LEU A 323 -4.71 6.84 -2.02
C LEU A 323 -5.80 7.26 -3.00
N TRP A 324 -7.04 6.85 -2.77
CA TRP A 324 -8.16 7.25 -3.61
C TRP A 324 -8.53 8.72 -3.43
N GLU A 325 -8.46 9.24 -2.21
CA GLU A 325 -8.67 10.67 -1.93
C GLU A 325 -7.68 11.56 -2.66
N ILE A 326 -6.40 11.18 -2.61
CA ILE A 326 -5.33 11.92 -3.28
C ILE A 326 -5.43 11.73 -4.79
N GLY A 327 -5.63 10.50 -5.25
CA GLY A 327 -5.83 10.18 -6.67
C GLY A 327 -6.97 10.98 -7.30
N LEU A 328 -8.12 11.05 -6.62
CA LEU A 328 -9.28 11.84 -7.05
C LEU A 328 -8.95 13.33 -7.14
N ALA A 329 -8.16 13.85 -6.20
CA ALA A 329 -7.78 15.26 -6.18
C ALA A 329 -6.77 15.63 -7.28
N VAL A 330 -5.73 14.83 -7.47
CA VAL A 330 -4.64 15.13 -8.41
C VAL A 330 -5.02 14.88 -9.87
N LEU A 331 -5.93 13.95 -10.15
CA LEU A 331 -6.48 13.75 -11.50
C LEU A 331 -7.43 14.88 -11.95
N GLY A 332 -7.88 15.73 -11.02
CA GLY A 332 -8.59 16.99 -11.32
C GLY A 332 -10.03 16.84 -11.86
N LYS A 333 -10.49 17.84 -12.60
CA LYS A 333 -11.78 17.86 -13.32
C LYS A 333 -11.53 17.57 -14.80
N ARG A 334 -11.20 16.34 -15.17
CA ARG A 334 -11.25 15.96 -16.58
C ARG A 334 -12.72 15.81 -17.00
N GLU A 335 -13.20 16.75 -17.78
CA GLU A 335 -14.50 16.62 -18.45
C GLU A 335 -14.35 15.55 -19.53
N GLY A 336 -15.04 14.41 -19.37
CA GLY A 336 -15.15 13.39 -20.44
C GLY A 336 -15.02 11.92 -20.04
N GLY A 337 -14.90 11.55 -18.75
CA GLY A 337 -14.80 10.14 -18.35
C GLY A 337 -15.61 9.79 -17.10
N ASN A 338 -16.14 8.55 -17.04
CA ASN A 338 -16.85 8.02 -15.87
C ASN A 338 -15.92 7.70 -14.68
N GLY A 339 -14.61 7.55 -14.90
CA GLY A 339 -13.65 7.09 -13.87
C GLY A 339 -13.64 7.93 -12.60
N LYS A 340 -13.81 9.25 -12.71
CA LYS A 340 -13.98 10.13 -11.54
C LYS A 340 -15.22 9.79 -10.72
N ARG A 341 -16.35 9.56 -11.38
CA ARG A 341 -17.60 9.18 -10.70
C ARG A 341 -17.49 7.79 -10.09
N ASP A 342 -16.77 6.88 -10.74
CA ASP A 342 -16.53 5.53 -10.22
C ASP A 342 -15.66 5.58 -8.96
N LEU A 343 -14.59 6.38 -8.93
CA LEU A 343 -13.78 6.61 -7.73
C LEU A 343 -14.57 7.27 -6.59
N GLN A 344 -15.44 8.23 -6.91
CA GLN A 344 -16.33 8.85 -5.91
C GLN A 344 -17.34 7.84 -5.35
N SER A 345 -17.92 6.99 -6.21
CA SER A 345 -18.85 5.94 -5.83
C SER A 345 -18.16 4.90 -4.93
N TRP A 346 -16.93 4.54 -5.27
CA TRP A 346 -16.08 3.65 -4.50
C TRP A 346 -15.73 4.20 -3.12
N LEU A 347 -15.20 5.44 -3.04
CA LEU A 347 -14.94 6.12 -1.78
C LEU A 347 -16.20 6.23 -0.91
N GLY A 348 -17.32 6.60 -1.54
CA GLY A 348 -18.61 6.69 -0.86
C GLY A 348 -19.10 5.34 -0.30
N ALA A 349 -18.78 4.23 -0.95
CA ALA A 349 -19.07 2.89 -0.46
C ALA A 349 -18.16 2.50 0.72
N LEU A 350 -16.86 2.76 0.63
CA LEU A 350 -15.90 2.45 1.69
C LEU A 350 -16.14 3.26 2.97
N TYR A 351 -16.49 4.55 2.87
CA TYR A 351 -16.84 5.34 4.07
C TYR A 351 -18.14 4.88 4.75
N LYS A 352 -18.97 4.10 4.06
CA LYS A 352 -20.22 3.53 4.59
C LYS A 352 -20.09 2.06 4.97
N SER A 353 -18.95 1.42 4.68
CA SER A 353 -18.73 0.01 5.00
C SER A 353 -18.63 -0.19 6.50
N GLU A 354 -18.64 -1.45 6.92
CA GLU A 354 -18.35 -1.78 8.31
C GLU A 354 -16.96 -1.24 8.72
N PRO A 355 -16.85 -0.68 9.94
CA PRO A 355 -15.56 -0.23 10.45
C PRO A 355 -14.51 -1.35 10.42
N PRO A 356 -13.32 -1.12 9.83
CA PRO A 356 -12.27 -2.11 9.82
C PRO A 356 -11.61 -2.23 11.20
N LEU A 357 -11.08 -3.41 11.51
CA LEU A 357 -10.05 -3.55 12.53
C LEU A 357 -8.77 -2.89 11.98
N PRO A 358 -8.22 -1.85 12.64
CA PRO A 358 -7.10 -1.14 12.05
C PRO A 358 -5.85 -2.02 12.01
N GLU A 359 -5.13 -1.95 10.90
CA GLU A 359 -3.90 -2.70 10.68
C GLU A 359 -2.66 -1.80 10.66
N LEU A 360 -1.51 -2.41 10.98
CA LEU A 360 -0.22 -1.73 10.94
C LEU A 360 0.39 -1.85 9.54
N PHE A 361 0.66 -0.71 8.91
CA PHE A 361 1.30 -0.61 7.60
C PHE A 361 2.60 0.17 7.71
N GLU A 362 3.69 -0.34 7.13
CA GLU A 362 5.01 0.31 7.20
C GLU A 362 5.01 1.69 6.52
N SER A 363 4.15 1.90 5.52
CA SER A 363 3.99 3.16 4.79
C SER A 363 2.82 4.02 5.30
N TYR A 364 2.18 3.64 6.41
CA TYR A 364 1.12 4.40 7.07
C TYR A 364 1.04 4.05 8.56
N LEU A 365 1.68 4.86 9.40
CA LEU A 365 1.71 4.71 10.87
C LEU A 365 1.00 5.88 11.55
N HIS A 366 0.18 6.63 10.81
CA HIS A 366 -0.67 7.71 11.32
C HIS A 366 -1.42 7.29 12.57
N ASP A 367 -2.05 6.12 12.51
CA ASP A 367 -2.94 5.65 13.56
C ASP A 367 -2.24 5.03 14.77
N ALA A 368 -0.94 4.77 14.70
CA ALA A 368 -0.22 4.15 15.81
C ALA A 368 -0.11 5.09 17.05
N PRO A 369 -0.31 4.56 18.28
CA PRO A 369 -0.62 3.17 18.60
C PRO A 369 -2.05 2.78 18.21
N ILE A 370 -2.22 1.58 17.62
CA ILE A 370 -3.49 1.14 17.05
C ILE A 370 -4.50 0.74 18.14
N PRO A 371 -5.76 1.23 18.08
CA PRO A 371 -6.81 0.80 18.99
C PRO A 371 -7.21 -0.67 18.75
N ARG A 372 -7.69 -1.34 19.80
CA ARG A 372 -8.09 -2.76 19.75
C ARG A 372 -9.52 -3.02 19.30
N VAL A 373 -10.16 -2.00 18.76
CA VAL A 373 -11.56 -2.05 18.35
C VAL A 373 -11.67 -1.45 16.97
N ALA A 374 -12.64 -1.94 16.21
CA ALA A 374 -12.96 -1.35 14.93
C ALA A 374 -13.45 0.09 15.15
N VAL A 375 -12.98 1.02 14.31
CA VAL A 375 -13.32 2.44 14.42
C VAL A 375 -13.82 2.94 13.07
N PRO A 376 -14.98 3.63 13.02
CA PRO A 376 -15.47 4.22 11.78
C PRO A 376 -14.42 5.16 11.18
N VAL A 377 -14.06 4.91 9.93
CA VAL A 377 -13.10 5.74 9.20
C VAL A 377 -13.84 6.86 8.49
N SER A 378 -13.25 8.06 8.48
CA SER A 378 -13.78 9.20 7.76
C SER A 378 -12.65 10.12 7.31
N ARG A 379 -12.97 11.07 6.43
CA ARG A 379 -12.01 12.06 5.93
C ARG A 379 -11.29 12.84 7.04
N ARG A 380 -11.94 13.03 8.19
CA ARG A 380 -11.36 13.73 9.36
C ARG A 380 -10.26 12.95 10.09
N SER A 381 -10.16 11.64 9.88
CA SER A 381 -9.22 10.75 10.56
C SER A 381 -8.08 10.27 9.66
N LEU A 382 -7.89 10.91 8.49
CA LEU A 382 -6.78 10.61 7.59
C LEU A 382 -5.49 11.32 8.03
N SER A 383 -4.41 11.15 7.27
CA SER A 383 -3.09 11.64 7.68
C SER A 383 -2.80 13.08 7.21
N TRP A 384 -1.61 13.56 7.58
CA TRP A 384 -1.04 14.82 7.10
C TRP A 384 -0.97 14.90 5.58
N TRP A 385 -0.76 13.77 4.89
CA TRP A 385 -0.66 13.72 3.44
C TRP A 385 -2.02 14.05 2.79
N SER A 386 -3.11 13.48 3.33
CA SER A 386 -4.47 13.87 2.96
C SER A 386 -4.74 15.36 3.21
N LEU A 387 -4.32 15.92 4.35
CA LEU A 387 -4.51 17.35 4.62
C LEU A 387 -3.83 18.25 3.58
N LEU A 388 -2.73 17.83 2.98
CA LEU A 388 -2.05 18.59 1.92
C LEU A 388 -2.70 18.44 0.54
N PHE A 389 -3.24 17.26 0.20
CA PHE A 389 -3.57 16.95 -1.20
C PHE A 389 -5.02 16.55 -1.46
N MET A 390 -5.81 16.10 -0.47
CA MET A 390 -7.20 15.71 -0.71
C MET A 390 -8.04 16.91 -1.17
N SER A 391 -9.03 16.67 -2.03
CA SER A 391 -9.94 17.75 -2.44
C SER A 391 -10.78 18.24 -1.26
N PRO A 392 -11.11 19.54 -1.17
CA PRO A 392 -12.16 20.02 -0.28
C PRO A 392 -13.50 19.37 -0.67
N GLU A 393 -14.21 18.77 0.30
CA GLU A 393 -15.54 18.15 0.20
C GLU A 393 -15.79 17.20 -1.00
N LEU A 394 -16.29 15.99 -0.75
CA LEU A 394 -16.74 15.15 -1.85
C LEU A 394 -18.02 15.76 -2.46
N PRO A 395 -18.14 15.87 -3.80
CA PRO A 395 -19.36 16.36 -4.42
C PRO A 395 -20.57 15.53 -3.98
N THR A 396 -21.55 16.19 -3.38
CA THR A 396 -22.78 15.57 -2.86
C THR A 396 -23.99 15.79 -3.76
N ASP A 397 -23.89 16.68 -4.75
CA ASP A 397 -24.99 17.01 -5.68
C ASP A 397 -24.56 17.01 -7.16
N PRO A 398 -25.10 16.09 -8.00
CA PRO A 398 -25.87 14.92 -7.58
C PRO A 398 -24.96 13.93 -6.84
N PRO A 399 -25.49 13.14 -5.89
CA PRO A 399 -24.67 12.14 -5.19
C PRO A 399 -24.10 11.14 -6.21
N PRO A 400 -22.87 10.63 -5.99
CA PRO A 400 -22.35 9.56 -6.82
C PRO A 400 -23.28 8.35 -6.72
N PRO A 401 -23.47 7.59 -7.82
CA PRO A 401 -24.25 6.37 -7.76
C PRO A 401 -23.65 5.40 -6.74
N ALA A 402 -24.46 4.44 -6.28
CA ALA A 402 -23.91 3.35 -5.47
C ALA A 402 -22.87 2.58 -6.30
N TRP A 403 -21.75 2.21 -5.68
CA TRP A 403 -20.80 1.30 -6.30
C TRP A 403 -21.52 -0.01 -6.65
N SER A 404 -21.48 -0.37 -7.93
CA SER A 404 -22.21 -1.50 -8.50
C SER A 404 -21.27 -2.26 -9.43
N PRO A 405 -20.42 -3.16 -8.91
CA PRO A 405 -19.46 -3.89 -9.72
C PRO A 405 -20.19 -4.90 -10.62
N VAL A 406 -19.64 -5.12 -11.81
CA VAL A 406 -20.18 -6.04 -12.81
C VAL A 406 -19.24 -7.21 -13.05
N SER A 407 -19.73 -8.27 -13.69
CA SER A 407 -18.87 -9.33 -14.23
C SER A 407 -17.89 -8.74 -15.24
N VAL A 408 -16.61 -9.09 -15.13
CA VAL A 408 -15.55 -8.55 -15.97
C VAL A 408 -14.37 -9.51 -16.08
N LEU A 409 -13.76 -9.58 -17.26
CA LEU A 409 -12.44 -10.18 -17.46
C LEU A 409 -11.38 -9.08 -17.39
N LEU A 410 -10.49 -9.15 -16.40
CA LEU A 410 -9.24 -8.38 -16.37
C LEU A 410 -8.20 -9.14 -17.19
N ASP A 411 -8.25 -8.94 -18.51
CA ASP A 411 -7.50 -9.69 -19.52
C ASP A 411 -5.99 -9.69 -19.28
N ALA A 412 -5.41 -8.53 -18.97
CA ALA A 412 -3.97 -8.40 -18.70
C ALA A 412 -3.54 -9.18 -17.45
N GLN A 413 -4.44 -9.33 -16.47
CA GLN A 413 -4.20 -10.11 -15.27
C GLN A 413 -4.57 -11.59 -15.45
N GLY A 414 -5.36 -11.91 -16.48
CA GLY A 414 -6.08 -13.17 -16.67
C GLY A 414 -6.93 -13.53 -15.44
N LEU A 415 -7.75 -12.58 -15.00
CA LEU A 415 -8.65 -12.76 -13.87
C LEU A 415 -10.09 -12.52 -14.32
N ALA A 416 -10.89 -13.57 -14.33
CA ALA A 416 -12.32 -13.46 -14.61
C ALA A 416 -13.10 -13.31 -13.30
N LEU A 417 -13.99 -12.32 -13.26
CA LEU A 417 -14.87 -12.02 -12.15
C LEU A 417 -16.32 -12.18 -12.61
N LEU A 418 -17.08 -13.05 -11.98
CA LEU A 418 -18.48 -13.31 -12.27
C LEU A 418 -19.30 -12.83 -11.06
N ARG A 419 -20.19 -11.87 -11.27
CA ARG A 419 -20.98 -11.23 -10.23
C ARG A 419 -22.48 -11.34 -10.48
N THR A 420 -23.22 -11.65 -9.43
CA THR A 420 -24.69 -11.64 -9.43
C THR A 420 -25.17 -11.26 -8.03
N GLY A 421 -25.76 -10.07 -7.87
CA GLY A 421 -26.07 -9.53 -6.54
C GLY A 421 -24.82 -9.48 -5.64
N ASN A 422 -24.89 -10.07 -4.45
CA ASN A 422 -23.77 -10.17 -3.50
C ASN A 422 -22.86 -11.39 -3.73
N ARG A 423 -23.08 -12.18 -4.78
CA ARG A 423 -22.21 -13.30 -5.13
C ARG A 423 -21.05 -12.83 -5.99
N TYR A 424 -19.85 -13.21 -5.57
CA TYR A 424 -18.59 -13.04 -6.25
C TYR A 424 -17.98 -14.41 -6.52
N VAL A 425 -17.64 -14.66 -7.78
CA VAL A 425 -16.87 -15.82 -8.19
C VAL A 425 -15.69 -15.34 -9.01
N SER A 426 -14.49 -15.85 -8.74
CA SER A 426 -13.34 -15.57 -9.60
C SER A 426 -12.58 -16.80 -10.02
N LEU A 427 -12.12 -16.81 -11.27
CA LEU A 427 -11.19 -17.81 -11.81
C LEU A 427 -9.89 -17.14 -12.21
N GLU A 428 -8.78 -17.67 -11.71
CA GLU A 428 -7.42 -17.23 -12.06
C GLU A 428 -6.88 -17.99 -13.26
N CYS A 429 -6.93 -17.38 -14.44
CA CYS A 429 -6.50 -17.95 -15.71
C CYS A 429 -5.45 -17.06 -16.40
N GLY A 430 -4.54 -16.47 -15.62
CA GLY A 430 -3.55 -15.50 -16.08
C GLY A 430 -2.14 -15.71 -15.57
N GLN A 431 -1.40 -14.59 -15.52
CA GLN A 431 0.04 -14.58 -15.26
C GLN A 431 0.40 -15.01 -13.84
N TYR A 432 1.49 -15.76 -13.71
CA TYR A 432 2.00 -16.29 -12.43
C TYR A 432 2.20 -15.19 -11.38
N GLY A 433 2.72 -14.02 -11.76
CA GLY A 433 2.90 -12.88 -10.86
C GLY A 433 4.29 -12.74 -10.24
N GLY A 434 5.32 -13.26 -10.90
CA GLY A 434 6.72 -13.11 -10.45
C GLY A 434 7.01 -13.81 -9.12
N GLY A 435 7.91 -13.24 -8.31
CA GLY A 435 8.37 -13.84 -7.04
C GLY A 435 7.33 -13.92 -5.92
N HIS A 436 6.18 -13.27 -6.11
CA HIS A 436 5.03 -13.29 -5.21
C HIS A 436 3.92 -14.22 -5.71
N GLY A 437 4.04 -14.77 -6.92
CA GLY A 437 3.09 -15.71 -7.49
C GLY A 437 3.06 -17.06 -6.78
N HIS A 438 1.88 -17.65 -6.70
CA HIS A 438 1.65 -19.00 -6.17
C HIS A 438 1.40 -19.99 -7.32
N PRO A 439 1.67 -21.30 -7.12
CA PRO A 439 1.38 -22.36 -8.09
C PRO A 439 -0.11 -22.77 -8.02
N ASP A 440 -0.99 -21.84 -8.37
CA ASP A 440 -2.43 -21.89 -8.11
C ASP A 440 -3.28 -21.59 -9.36
N ARG A 441 -2.76 -21.88 -10.55
CA ARG A 441 -3.50 -21.63 -11.79
C ARG A 441 -4.84 -22.37 -11.77
N LEU A 442 -5.87 -21.67 -12.26
CA LEU A 442 -7.27 -22.06 -12.19
C LEU A 442 -7.83 -22.10 -10.77
N HIS A 443 -7.26 -21.35 -9.81
CA HIS A 443 -7.84 -21.11 -8.49
C HIS A 443 -9.24 -20.53 -8.62
N LEU A 444 -10.17 -21.04 -7.80
CA LEU A 444 -11.54 -20.58 -7.68
C LEU A 444 -11.78 -19.93 -6.32
N THR A 445 -12.17 -18.65 -6.33
CA THR A 445 -12.68 -17.98 -5.12
C THR A 445 -14.20 -17.86 -5.22
N LEU A 446 -14.92 -18.17 -4.14
CA LEU A 446 -16.37 -17.97 -4.03
C LEU A 446 -16.70 -17.25 -2.72
N HIS A 447 -17.29 -16.06 -2.85
CA HIS A 447 -17.89 -15.32 -1.75
C HIS A 447 -19.38 -15.07 -2.06
N ALA A 448 -20.27 -15.44 -1.17
CA ALA A 448 -21.71 -15.26 -1.33
C ALA A 448 -22.39 -15.08 0.02
N ASP A 449 -23.40 -14.21 0.08
CA ASP A 449 -24.23 -14.00 1.26
C ASP A 449 -23.42 -13.69 2.54
N GLY A 450 -22.37 -12.88 2.40
CA GLY A 450 -21.47 -12.47 3.50
C GLY A 450 -20.54 -13.58 4.00
N THR A 451 -20.41 -14.68 3.24
CA THR A 451 -19.58 -15.84 3.61
C THR A 451 -18.53 -16.11 2.53
N HIS A 452 -17.30 -16.38 2.97
CA HIS A 452 -16.23 -16.95 2.15
C HIS A 452 -16.45 -18.46 2.06
N TRP A 453 -16.97 -18.94 0.93
CA TRP A 453 -17.27 -20.36 0.72
C TRP A 453 -16.07 -21.15 0.17
N LEU A 454 -15.27 -20.49 -0.67
CA LEU A 454 -14.00 -21.01 -1.19
C LEU A 454 -13.00 -19.88 -1.07
N ALA A 455 -12.30 -19.84 0.07
CA ALA A 455 -11.34 -18.78 0.39
C ALA A 455 -9.96 -19.12 -0.16
N ASP A 456 -9.17 -18.08 -0.50
CA ASP A 456 -7.72 -18.24 -0.55
C ASP A 456 -7.16 -17.93 0.83
N PRO A 457 -6.33 -18.80 1.44
CA PRO A 457 -5.73 -18.51 2.75
C PRO A 457 -4.66 -17.40 2.69
N GLY A 458 -4.20 -17.01 1.50
CA GLY A 458 -3.19 -15.98 1.27
C GLY A 458 -1.78 -16.45 1.61
N THR A 459 -1.03 -15.61 2.31
CA THR A 459 0.34 -15.85 2.74
C THR A 459 0.52 -15.50 4.22
N GLY A 460 1.14 -16.43 4.93
CA GLY A 460 1.59 -16.23 6.31
C GLY A 460 2.88 -15.40 6.42
N SER A 461 3.65 -15.65 7.47
CA SER A 461 4.92 -14.95 7.69
C SER A 461 6.04 -15.48 6.79
N TYR A 462 6.79 -14.58 6.14
CA TYR A 462 7.98 -14.91 5.32
C TYR A 462 9.11 -15.59 6.08
N VAL A 463 9.12 -15.48 7.40
CA VAL A 463 10.14 -16.08 8.27
C VAL A 463 9.63 -17.36 8.96
N SER A 464 8.38 -17.77 8.68
CA SER A 464 7.81 -19.04 9.16
C SER A 464 8.01 -20.16 8.15
N ARG A 465 8.13 -21.40 8.66
CA ARG A 465 8.17 -22.61 7.81
C ARG A 465 6.85 -22.87 7.08
N ASP A 466 5.74 -22.40 7.63
CA ASP A 466 4.40 -22.61 7.05
C ASP A 466 4.23 -21.91 5.70
N LEU A 467 5.13 -20.95 5.36
CA LEU A 467 5.19 -20.34 4.04
C LEU A 467 5.26 -21.38 2.91
N LEU A 468 5.91 -22.53 3.15
CA LEU A 468 5.98 -23.63 2.18
C LEU A 468 4.61 -24.22 1.87
N TRP A 469 3.70 -24.24 2.84
CA TRP A 469 2.32 -24.70 2.62
C TRP A 469 1.51 -23.65 1.87
N TYR A 470 1.54 -22.40 2.33
CA TYR A 470 0.84 -21.29 1.66
C TYR A 470 1.23 -21.15 0.18
N ARG A 471 2.50 -21.41 -0.15
CA ARG A 471 3.03 -21.39 -1.53
C ARG A 471 3.00 -22.77 -2.22
N SER A 472 1.97 -23.57 -1.95
CA SER A 472 1.75 -24.87 -2.60
C SER A 472 0.35 -24.95 -3.19
N THR A 473 0.16 -25.70 -4.28
CA THR A 473 -1.18 -25.87 -4.89
C THR A 473 -2.18 -26.46 -3.91
N LEU A 474 -1.73 -27.27 -2.93
CA LEU A 474 -2.59 -27.86 -1.90
C LEU A 474 -3.28 -26.80 -1.02
N ALA A 475 -2.69 -25.62 -0.84
CA ALA A 475 -3.31 -24.52 -0.08
C ALA A 475 -4.36 -23.74 -0.86
N HIS A 476 -4.59 -24.07 -2.14
CA HIS A 476 -5.46 -23.32 -3.02
C HIS A 476 -6.63 -24.16 -3.52
N ASN A 477 -7.72 -23.48 -3.89
CA ASN A 477 -8.86 -24.06 -4.58
C ASN A 477 -8.54 -24.31 -6.06
N ALA A 478 -7.40 -24.95 -6.35
CA ALA A 478 -6.84 -25.15 -7.69
C ALA A 478 -6.62 -26.65 -7.97
N PRO A 479 -6.75 -27.09 -9.22
CA PRO A 479 -6.52 -28.50 -9.58
C PRO A 479 -5.07 -28.91 -9.36
N ARG A 480 -4.90 -30.04 -8.68
CA ARG A 480 -3.61 -30.71 -8.48
C ARG A 480 -3.58 -32.04 -9.21
N ILE A 481 -2.49 -32.33 -9.91
CA ILE A 481 -2.29 -33.57 -10.66
C ILE A 481 -1.23 -34.41 -9.96
N ASP A 482 -1.52 -35.68 -9.75
CA ASP A 482 -0.60 -36.69 -9.22
C ASP A 482 0.13 -36.28 -7.92
N ARG A 483 -0.60 -35.59 -7.03
CA ARG A 483 -0.12 -35.12 -5.72
C ARG A 483 1.05 -34.14 -5.78
N ALA A 484 1.32 -33.54 -6.94
CA ALA A 484 2.37 -32.56 -7.13
C ALA A 484 1.80 -31.15 -7.24
N SER A 485 2.46 -30.17 -6.60
CA SER A 485 2.16 -28.76 -6.89
C SER A 485 2.37 -28.47 -8.38
N GLN A 486 1.57 -27.56 -8.91
CA GLN A 486 1.75 -27.03 -10.26
C GLN A 486 3.14 -26.41 -10.39
N GLU A 487 3.73 -26.56 -11.58
CA GLU A 487 4.95 -25.83 -11.92
C GLU A 487 4.64 -24.33 -12.08
N PRO A 488 5.60 -23.43 -11.83
CA PRO A 488 5.40 -22.02 -12.13
C PRO A 488 5.10 -21.80 -13.62
N GLY A 489 3.99 -21.13 -13.92
CA GLY A 489 3.59 -20.86 -15.30
C GLY A 489 2.29 -20.09 -15.40
N ASP A 490 2.04 -19.56 -16.60
CA ASP A 490 0.85 -18.77 -16.90
C ASP A 490 -0.30 -19.68 -17.36
N ALA A 491 -1.51 -19.35 -16.92
CA ALA A 491 -2.73 -19.90 -17.48
C ALA A 491 -3.30 -18.97 -18.56
N VAL A 492 -4.32 -19.43 -19.28
CA VAL A 492 -5.01 -18.64 -20.29
C VAL A 492 -6.52 -18.70 -20.06
N CYS A 493 -7.19 -17.55 -20.07
CA CYS A 493 -8.64 -17.46 -20.16
C CYS A 493 -9.05 -17.69 -21.62
N GLU A 494 -9.53 -18.89 -21.96
CA GLU A 494 -9.91 -19.27 -23.33
C GLU A 494 -11.22 -18.63 -23.77
N ALA A 495 -12.13 -18.41 -22.82
CA ALA A 495 -13.41 -17.77 -23.06
C ALA A 495 -13.92 -17.07 -21.81
N PHE A 496 -14.64 -15.97 -22.03
CA PHE A 496 -15.41 -15.24 -21.03
C PHE A 496 -16.61 -14.61 -21.74
N ASP A 497 -17.81 -14.77 -21.19
CA ASP A 497 -19.01 -14.09 -21.70
C ASP A 497 -20.04 -13.85 -20.59
N THR A 498 -20.88 -12.85 -20.81
CA THR A 498 -21.96 -12.45 -19.91
C THR A 498 -23.24 -12.25 -20.71
N GLN A 499 -24.30 -12.97 -20.35
CA GLN A 499 -25.61 -12.92 -21.02
C GLN A 499 -26.73 -12.83 -19.97
N GLY A 500 -27.26 -11.62 -19.76
CA GLY A 500 -28.26 -11.37 -18.72
C GLY A 500 -27.71 -11.67 -17.33
N GLU A 501 -28.38 -12.56 -16.59
CA GLU A 501 -27.94 -12.98 -15.24
C GLU A 501 -26.91 -14.11 -15.25
N TRP A 502 -26.49 -14.56 -16.44
CA TRP A 502 -25.49 -15.61 -16.60
C TRP A 502 -24.13 -15.00 -16.95
N ALA A 503 -23.09 -15.51 -16.31
CA ALA A 503 -21.70 -15.27 -16.69
C ALA A 503 -20.96 -16.61 -16.70
N TRP A 504 -19.99 -16.75 -17.59
CA TRP A 504 -19.13 -17.93 -17.56
C TRP A 504 -17.72 -17.59 -18.02
N VAL A 505 -16.78 -18.43 -17.57
CA VAL A 505 -15.37 -18.38 -17.95
C VAL A 505 -14.85 -19.80 -18.17
N ARG A 506 -13.93 -19.95 -19.12
CA ARG A 506 -13.10 -21.14 -19.24
C ARG A 506 -11.62 -20.75 -19.18
N GLY A 507 -10.91 -21.30 -18.21
CA GLY A 507 -9.45 -21.19 -18.11
C GLY A 507 -8.77 -22.51 -18.45
N ARG A 508 -7.55 -22.45 -18.99
CA ARG A 508 -6.69 -23.61 -19.23
C ARG A 508 -5.29 -23.39 -18.68
N TYR A 509 -4.74 -24.43 -18.06
CA TYR A 509 -3.36 -24.51 -17.63
C TYR A 509 -2.81 -25.92 -17.89
N GLY A 510 -1.80 -26.03 -18.75
CA GLY A 510 -1.34 -27.33 -19.25
C GLY A 510 -2.47 -28.13 -19.93
N GLU A 511 -2.68 -29.36 -19.47
CA GLU A 511 -3.74 -30.27 -19.92
C GLU A 511 -5.06 -30.12 -19.15
N VAL A 512 -5.10 -29.26 -18.14
CA VAL A 512 -6.28 -29.04 -17.30
C VAL A 512 -7.04 -27.81 -17.78
N SER A 513 -8.35 -27.97 -17.96
CA SER A 513 -9.28 -26.86 -18.18
C SER A 513 -10.27 -26.78 -17.01
N ARG A 514 -10.67 -25.57 -16.65
CA ARG A 514 -11.72 -25.32 -15.67
C ARG A 514 -12.73 -24.34 -16.23
N THR A 515 -13.99 -24.75 -16.25
CA THR A 515 -15.11 -23.92 -16.67
C THR A 515 -15.99 -23.62 -15.46
N VAL A 516 -16.25 -22.33 -15.26
CA VAL A 516 -17.12 -21.84 -14.19
C VAL A 516 -18.27 -21.08 -14.81
N VAL A 517 -19.50 -21.44 -14.44
CA VAL A 517 -20.74 -20.77 -14.88
C VAL A 517 -21.48 -20.28 -13.63
N SER A 518 -21.75 -18.98 -13.54
CA SER A 518 -22.58 -18.38 -12.50
C SER A 518 -23.90 -17.95 -13.12
N GLY A 519 -25.01 -18.54 -12.66
CA GLY A 519 -26.38 -18.13 -13.01
C GLY A 519 -27.15 -17.67 -11.77
N PRO A 520 -28.43 -17.30 -11.88
CA PRO A 520 -29.17 -16.68 -10.77
C PRO A 520 -29.09 -17.46 -9.44
N ALA A 521 -29.26 -18.79 -9.49
CA ALA A 521 -29.40 -19.63 -8.31
C ALA A 521 -28.15 -20.47 -7.95
N TYR A 522 -27.25 -20.75 -8.90
CA TYR A 522 -26.14 -21.69 -8.68
C TYR A 522 -24.87 -21.31 -9.44
N VAL A 523 -23.77 -21.85 -8.95
CA VAL A 523 -22.46 -21.86 -9.62
C VAL A 523 -22.16 -23.29 -10.04
N LEU A 524 -21.87 -23.49 -11.32
CA LEU A 524 -21.40 -24.77 -11.86
C LEU A 524 -19.88 -24.67 -12.05
N ASP A 525 -19.15 -25.64 -11.48
CA ASP A 525 -17.70 -25.79 -11.64
C ASP A 525 -17.40 -27.12 -12.31
N ALA A 526 -16.73 -27.07 -13.46
CA ALA A 526 -16.36 -28.24 -14.26
C ALA A 526 -14.85 -28.23 -14.52
N VAL A 527 -14.16 -29.28 -14.06
CA VAL A 527 -12.72 -29.48 -14.28
C VAL A 527 -12.52 -30.65 -15.23
N GLU A 528 -11.77 -30.42 -16.29
CA GLU A 528 -11.50 -31.41 -17.35
C GLU A 528 -9.99 -31.62 -17.47
N LEU A 529 -9.56 -32.89 -17.50
CA LEU A 529 -8.18 -33.28 -17.79
C LEU A 529 -8.11 -33.93 -19.16
N GLY A 530 -7.41 -33.29 -20.09
CA GLY A 530 -7.15 -33.83 -21.42
C GLY A 530 -5.91 -34.72 -21.44
N SER A 531 -5.97 -35.93 -20.87
CA SER A 531 -4.84 -36.87 -20.87
C SER A 531 -5.17 -38.21 -21.53
N ARG A 532 -4.12 -38.89 -22.02
CA ARG A 532 -4.16 -40.28 -22.52
C ARG A 532 -3.75 -41.31 -21.46
N GLY A 533 -3.25 -40.87 -20.32
CA GLY A 533 -2.81 -41.71 -19.20
C GLY A 533 -3.78 -41.69 -18.02
N GLU A 534 -3.56 -42.58 -17.07
CA GLU A 534 -4.25 -42.55 -15.78
C GLU A 534 -3.58 -41.51 -14.87
N HIS A 535 -4.37 -40.62 -14.28
CA HIS A 535 -3.90 -39.58 -13.37
C HIS A 535 -4.83 -39.47 -12.16
N THR A 536 -4.28 -39.01 -11.04
CA THR A 536 -5.08 -38.55 -9.90
C THR A 536 -5.31 -37.05 -10.02
N VAL A 537 -6.58 -36.63 -10.11
CA VAL A 537 -6.97 -35.21 -10.05
C VAL A 537 -7.51 -34.91 -8.67
N GLU A 538 -6.93 -33.92 -8.00
CA GLU A 538 -7.33 -33.50 -6.66
C GLU A 538 -7.77 -32.02 -6.69
N LEU A 539 -8.88 -31.71 -6.04
CA LEU A 539 -9.44 -30.36 -5.93
C LEU A 539 -9.65 -30.04 -4.45
N PRO A 540 -8.67 -29.37 -3.79
CA PRO A 540 -8.85 -28.87 -2.43
C PRO A 540 -9.94 -27.78 -2.43
N TRP A 541 -10.81 -27.78 -1.43
CA TRP A 541 -11.78 -26.71 -1.16
C TRP A 541 -11.54 -26.19 0.27
N HIS A 542 -11.19 -24.91 0.41
CA HIS A 542 -10.82 -24.26 1.66
C HIS A 542 -11.88 -23.28 2.16
#